data_AF-A0AA50XZ36-F1
#
_entry.id   AF-A0AA50XZ36-F1
#
_cell.length_a   1.000
_cell.length_b   1.000
_cell.length_c   1.000
_cell.angle_alpha   90.00
_cell.angle_beta   90.00
_cell.angle_gamma   90.00
#
_symmetry.space_group_name_H-M   'P 1'
#
loop_
_entity.id
_entity.type
_entity.pdbx_description
1 polymer ?
#
loop_
_entity_poly.entity_id
_entity_poly.type
_entity_poly.pdbx_seq_one_letter_code
_entity_poly.pdbx_strand_id
1 'polypeptide(L)'
;DWFNLQIPDSPEINYATKHALPSDKILETIRSRLHVEISVQTEDGDEMVLELWTLQLDENQFDTSLKAMNTIYFRMSILLKSLITIT
;
A
#
# COMPACT_ATOMS: atom_id res chain seq x y z
N ASP A 1 -8.71 -13.62 6.71
CA ASP A 1 -8.47 -12.18 6.95
C ASP A 1 -7.03 -11.92 7.35
N TRP A 2 -6.36 -11.07 6.59
CA TRP A 2 -4.98 -10.66 6.86
C TRP A 2 -4.95 -9.52 7.87
N PHE A 3 -3.91 -9.47 8.70
CA PHE A 3 -3.66 -8.45 9.72
C PHE A 3 -4.79 -8.25 10.73
N ASN A 4 -5.64 -9.26 10.95
CA ASN A 4 -6.84 -9.20 11.82
C ASN A 4 -7.79 -8.05 11.43
N LEU A 5 -7.90 -7.78 10.13
CA LEU A 5 -8.76 -6.77 9.55
C LEU A 5 -9.68 -7.40 8.51
N GLN A 6 -10.98 -7.08 8.61
CA GLN A 6 -11.98 -7.53 7.66
C GLN A 6 -12.23 -6.42 6.63
N ILE A 7 -11.38 -6.38 5.61
CA ILE A 7 -11.49 -5.43 4.49
C ILE A 7 -11.88 -6.25 3.26
N PRO A 8 -13.09 -6.06 2.70
CA PRO A 8 -13.50 -6.80 1.52
C PRO A 8 -12.70 -6.35 0.30
N ASP A 9 -12.22 -7.31 -0.48
CA ASP A 9 -11.48 -7.04 -1.71
C ASP A 9 -12.43 -6.66 -2.86
N SER A 10 -12.06 -5.66 -3.65
CA SER A 10 -12.69 -5.39 -4.95
C SER A 10 -11.96 -6.15 -6.07
N PRO A 11 -12.65 -6.96 -6.89
CA PRO A 11 -12.02 -7.69 -7.99
C PRO A 11 -11.29 -6.80 -9.00
N GLU A 12 -11.87 -5.64 -9.31
CA GLU A 12 -11.34 -4.66 -10.28
C GLU A 12 -10.05 -4.03 -9.76
N ILE A 13 -10.04 -3.61 -8.49
CA ILE A 13 -8.86 -3.07 -7.82
C ILE A 13 -7.76 -4.13 -7.71
N ASN A 14 -8.13 -5.38 -7.39
CA ASN A 14 -7.17 -6.48 -7.34
C ASN A 14 -6.53 -6.77 -8.70
N TYR A 15 -7.30 -6.68 -9.79
CA TYR A 15 -6.78 -6.85 -11.14
C TYR A 15 -5.78 -5.72 -11.49
N ALA A 16 -6.17 -4.46 -11.29
CA ALA A 16 -5.31 -3.31 -11.52
C ALA A 16 -4.03 -3.37 -10.66
N THR A 17 -4.16 -3.73 -9.38
CA THR A 17 -3.03 -3.86 -8.44
C THR A 17 -2.07 -4.95 -8.91
N LYS A 18 -2.55 -6.13 -9.31
CA LYS A 18 -1.68 -7.21 -9.82
C LYS A 18 -0.98 -6.84 -11.12
N HIS A 19 -1.60 -5.99 -11.94
CA HIS A 19 -1.00 -5.50 -13.17
C HIS A 19 0.10 -4.48 -12.89
N ALA A 20 -0.15 -3.53 -12.00
CA ALA A 20 0.81 -2.50 -11.59
C ALA A 20 1.93 -3.04 -10.68
N LEU A 21 1.64 -4.09 -9.91
CA LEU A 21 2.55 -4.72 -8.95
C LEU A 21 2.63 -6.24 -9.19
N PRO A 22 3.35 -6.69 -10.25
CA PRO A 22 3.54 -8.11 -10.54
C PRO A 22 4.22 -8.83 -9.38
N SER A 23 3.79 -10.07 -9.10
CA SER A 23 4.23 -10.82 -7.91
C SER A 23 5.74 -11.07 -7.83
N ASP A 24 6.41 -11.20 -8.98
CA ASP A 24 7.86 -11.36 -9.10
C ASP A 24 8.64 -10.05 -8.86
N LYS A 25 7.96 -8.90 -8.88
CA LYS A 25 8.55 -7.55 -8.75
C LYS A 25 8.06 -6.76 -7.53
N ILE A 26 7.25 -7.37 -6.66
CA ILE A 26 6.69 -6.68 -5.48
C ILE A 26 7.78 -5.96 -4.67
N LEU A 27 8.85 -6.66 -4.32
CA LEU A 27 9.90 -6.11 -3.46
C LEU A 27 10.69 -4.99 -4.16
N GLU A 28 10.99 -5.16 -5.44
CA GLU A 28 11.66 -4.12 -6.24
C GLU A 28 10.80 -2.86 -6.32
N THR A 29 9.50 -3.04 -6.58
CA THR A 29 8.55 -1.92 -6.73
C THR A 29 8.35 -1.17 -5.41
N ILE A 30 8.21 -1.88 -4.28
CA ILE A 30 8.09 -1.22 -2.97
C ILE A 30 9.39 -0.51 -2.58
N ARG A 31 10.57 -1.07 -2.93
CA ARG A 31 11.86 -0.38 -2.76
C ARG A 31 11.97 0.88 -3.63
N SER A 32 11.47 0.82 -4.87
CA SER A 32 11.42 1.99 -5.77
C SER A 32 10.30 2.98 -5.43
N ARG A 33 9.46 2.67 -4.44
CA ARG A 33 8.19 3.32 -4.04
C ARG A 33 6.98 2.83 -4.82
N LEU A 34 5.95 2.42 -4.09
CA LEU A 34 4.62 2.21 -4.61
C LEU A 34 3.80 3.47 -4.39
N HIS A 35 3.22 4.01 -5.46
CA HIS A 35 2.36 5.18 -5.44
C HIS A 35 0.90 4.80 -5.71
N VAL A 36 0.00 5.39 -4.95
CA VAL A 36 -1.44 5.41 -5.24
C VAL A 36 -1.84 6.87 -5.37
N GLU A 37 -2.17 7.26 -6.59
CA GLU A 37 -2.61 8.62 -6.91
C GLU A 37 -4.14 8.68 -6.86
N ILE A 38 -4.67 9.74 -6.26
CA ILE A 38 -6.09 10.07 -6.29
C ILE A 38 -6.23 11.37 -7.06
N SER A 39 -6.80 11.28 -8.26
CA SER A 39 -7.08 12.43 -9.13
C SER A 39 -8.58 12.66 -9.27
N VAL A 40 -8.93 13.89 -9.64
CA VAL A 40 -10.27 14.25 -10.12
C VAL A 40 -10.16 14.67 -11.58
N GLN A 41 -11.07 14.17 -12.41
CA GLN A 41 -11.21 14.57 -13.80
C GLN A 41 -12.53 15.33 -13.99
N THR A 42 -12.49 16.51 -14.61
CA THR A 42 -13.68 17.30 -14.94
C THR A 42 -14.36 16.79 -16.21
N GLU A 43 -15.61 17.17 -16.43
CA GLU A 43 -16.35 16.79 -17.65
C GLU A 43 -15.69 17.32 -18.94
N ASP A 44 -14.99 18.45 -18.83
CA ASP A 44 -14.24 19.06 -19.94
C ASP A 44 -12.86 18.40 -20.16
N GLY A 45 -12.52 17.38 -19.36
CA GLY A 45 -11.33 16.54 -19.52
C GLY A 45 -10.10 16.99 -18.72
N ASP A 46 -10.18 18.09 -17.97
CA ASP A 46 -9.09 18.54 -17.10
C ASP A 46 -8.90 17.56 -15.95
N GLU A 47 -7.64 17.21 -15.64
CA GLU A 47 -7.29 16.33 -14.53
C GLU A 47 -6.45 17.05 -13.49
N MET A 48 -6.73 16.80 -12.21
CA MET A 48 -5.99 17.35 -11.08
C MET A 48 -5.71 16.26 -10.05
N VAL A 49 -4.44 16.11 -9.68
CA VAL A 49 -4.03 15.23 -8.58
C VAL A 49 -4.40 15.88 -7.24
N LEU A 50 -5.19 15.18 -6.44
CA LEU A 50 -5.61 15.61 -5.11
C LEU A 50 -4.65 15.07 -4.04
N GLU A 51 -4.32 13.78 -4.14
CA GLU A 51 -3.50 13.08 -3.16
C GLU A 51 -2.53 12.11 -3.84
N LEU A 52 -1.35 11.97 -3.25
CA LEU A 52 -0.35 10.99 -3.65
C LEU A 52 0.10 10.20 -2.43
N TRP A 53 -0.45 8.99 -2.27
CA TRP A 53 -0.08 8.08 -1.22
C TRP A 53 1.16 7.29 -1.62
N THR A 54 2.14 7.19 -0.72
CA THR A 54 3.41 6.51 -0.98
C THR A 54 3.68 5.43 0.05
N LEU A 55 3.87 4.20 -0.40
CA LEU A 55 4.40 3.10 0.41
C LEU A 55 5.85 2.83 -0.02
N GLN A 56 6.77 2.88 0.94
CA GLN A 56 8.19 2.63 0.69
C GLN A 56 8.85 1.93 1.88
N LEU A 57 9.97 1.24 1.61
CA LEU A 57 10.85 0.72 2.65
C LEU A 57 12.00 1.71 2.88
N ASP A 58 12.33 2.01 4.13
CA ASP A 58 13.54 2.77 4.46
C ASP A 58 14.73 1.80 4.49
N GLU A 59 15.58 1.87 3.46
CA GLU A 59 16.73 0.96 3.34
C GLU A 59 17.83 1.23 4.39
N ASN A 60 17.81 2.40 5.04
CA ASN A 60 18.79 2.75 6.06
C ASN A 60 18.36 2.27 7.46
N GLN A 61 17.11 1.84 7.63
CA GLN A 61 16.54 1.42 8.91
C GLN A 61 16.01 0.00 8.85
N PHE A 62 16.92 -0.97 8.83
CA PHE A 62 16.59 -2.39 8.98
C PHE A 62 16.93 -2.90 10.38
N ASP A 63 15.89 -3.22 11.16
CA ASP A 63 16.05 -3.93 12.43
C ASP A 63 16.03 -5.44 12.20
N THR A 64 17.22 -6.04 12.14
CA THR A 64 17.40 -7.50 11.98
C THR A 64 17.27 -8.28 13.30
N SER A 65 17.10 -7.59 14.44
CA SER A 65 16.86 -8.22 15.74
C SER A 65 15.42 -8.72 15.89
N LEU A 66 14.49 -8.12 15.15
CA LEU A 66 13.09 -8.53 15.07
C LEU A 66 12.94 -9.82 14.24
N LYS A 67 13.06 -10.96 14.91
CA LYS A 67 12.90 -12.29 14.27
C LYS A 67 11.50 -12.87 14.40
N ALA A 68 10.62 -12.24 15.18
CA ALA A 68 9.28 -12.73 15.43
C ALA A 68 8.30 -12.23 14.35
N MET A 69 7.89 -13.12 13.45
CA MET A 69 6.87 -12.88 12.42
C MET A 69 5.59 -12.25 12.99
N ASN A 70 5.19 -12.67 14.20
CA ASN A 70 4.03 -12.15 14.91
C ASN A 70 4.14 -10.63 15.20
N THR A 71 5.34 -10.15 15.52
CA THR A 71 5.56 -8.72 15.78
C THR A 71 5.40 -7.90 14.50
N ILE A 72 5.91 -8.40 13.36
CA ILE A 72 5.74 -7.75 12.05
C ILE A 72 4.25 -7.71 11.69
N TYR A 73 3.54 -8.83 11.82
CA TYR A 73 2.11 -8.91 11.54
C TYR A 73 1.29 -7.93 12.39
N PHE A 74 1.61 -7.82 13.67
CA PHE A 74 0.95 -6.87 14.57
C PHE A 74 1.23 -5.41 14.20
N ARG A 75 2.49 -5.06 13.88
CA ARG A 75 2.84 -3.70 13.45
C ARG A 75 2.15 -3.33 12.13
N MET A 76 2.07 -4.26 11.18
CA MET A 76 1.32 -4.06 9.93
C MET A 76 -0.18 -3.87 10.19
N SER A 77 -0.76 -4.61 11.14
CA SER A 77 -2.16 -4.40 11.56
C SER A 77 -2.40 -2.99 12.09
N ILE A 78 -1.50 -2.47 12.92
CA ILE A 78 -1.59 -1.07 13.41
C ILE A 78 -1.46 -0.09 12.26
N LEU A 79 -0.47 -0.27 11.38
CA LEU A 79 -0.26 0.60 10.22
C LEU A 79 -1.52 0.70 9.34
N LEU A 80 -2.15 -0.44 9.04
CA LEU A 80 -3.37 -0.49 8.25
C LEU A 80 -4.56 0.15 8.97
N LYS A 81 -4.70 -0.03 10.29
CA LYS A 81 -5.72 0.67 11.09
C LYS A 81 -5.53 2.19 11.08
N SER A 82 -4.28 2.65 11.18
CA SER A 82 -3.95 4.06 11.07
C SER A 82 -4.30 4.61 9.69
N LEU A 83 -4.00 3.87 8.62
CA LEU A 83 -4.38 4.25 7.26
C LEU A 83 -5.90 4.43 7.13
N ILE A 84 -6.69 3.44 7.57
CA ILE A 84 -8.17 3.51 7.57
C ILE A 84 -8.70 4.68 8.40
N THR A 85 -8.00 5.10 9.45
CA THR A 85 -8.45 6.22 10.30
C THR A 85 -8.17 7.57 9.66
N ILE A 86 -7.16 7.67 8.80
CA ILE A 86 -6.77 8.92 8.14
C ILE A 86 -7.59 9.16 6.87
N THR A 87 -7.99 8.09 6.17
CA THR A 87 -8.82 8.12 4.94
C THR A 87 -10.31 8.08 5.27
#